data_AF-A0A4Y7IWM5-F1
#
_entry.id   AF-A0A4Y7IWM5-F1
#
_cell.length_a   1.000
_cell.length_b   1.000
_cell.length_c   1.000
_cell.angle_alpha   90.00
_cell.angle_beta   90.00
_cell.angle_gamma   90.00
#
_symmetry.space_group_name_H-M   'P 1'
#
loop_
_entity.id
_entity.type
_entity.pdbx_description
1 polymer ?
#
loop_
_entity_poly.entity_id
_entity_poly.type
_entity_poly.pdbx_seq_one_letter_code
_entity_poly.pdbx_strand_id
1 'polypeptide(L)'
;MATASMAFKSREDHRKQLELEEARKAGLAPAEVDEDGKEINPHIPQYMSSAPWYLNAERPSLKHQRKWKQDPNYTDKWYERGAKIFQADKYRKGACQNCGAMTHDAKSCMERPRKKGAIHTNMYIAPDEKIETFELDYDGKRDRWNGYDTSTYARVVDRYEARDDARRNHLKEQQLKKLEEKSNNQNDEAAAVAEVSDEDEDDLRVDEAKVDESKQMDFAKVEKRVRTTGGGSTGTVRNLRIREDTAKYLLNLDVNSSHYDPKTRSMREDPNPDTDPNEKFYGGDNQYRTSGQASEFKQLTMHAWEASEKGQDMHMQAAPSQAEFLYKNFMISKDKLKTKTKDTIMEKYGNAATDEDIPRELLLGQSESQVEYDRAGRIIKGQEMAIPRSKYEEDIYPNNHTTVWGSWWKDHQWGYKCCKQMIRNSYCLGIAGIEAAEEAIDHMKANIARKEATEEVPVAAEEKKLAPWGTDVPEDQVLDPKRLNEALRKFDDNLLGPYQGTMEDERKREERDERKRKYNVKWNDEVTAEDMEAYRMKRTHHDDPMKDFLN
;
A
#
# COMPACT_ATOMS: atom_id res chain seq x y z
N MET A 1 6.12 60.40 -49.13
CA MET A 1 6.85 61.01 -47.99
C MET A 1 7.32 59.87 -47.10
N ALA A 2 8.62 59.76 -46.91
CA ALA A 2 9.26 58.71 -46.12
C ALA A 2 9.50 59.25 -44.70
N THR A 3 8.85 58.66 -43.69
CA THR A 3 9.19 58.85 -42.27
C THR A 3 8.88 57.56 -41.51
N ALA A 4 9.65 56.50 -41.75
CA ALA A 4 9.81 55.46 -40.75
C ALA A 4 10.83 56.00 -39.74
N SER A 5 10.35 56.62 -38.66
CA SER A 5 11.21 57.16 -37.61
C SER A 5 11.81 56.02 -36.80
N MET A 6 12.91 55.43 -37.27
CA MET A 6 13.90 54.89 -36.35
C MET A 6 14.50 56.09 -35.62
N ALA A 7 13.88 56.48 -34.52
CA ALA A 7 14.43 57.50 -33.64
C ALA A 7 15.83 57.06 -33.22
N PHE A 8 16.85 57.85 -33.52
CA PHE A 8 18.20 57.65 -32.99
C PHE A 8 18.08 57.68 -31.46
N LYS A 9 18.18 56.50 -30.84
CA LYS A 9 18.19 56.39 -29.38
C LYS A 9 19.47 57.02 -28.87
N SER A 10 19.37 57.83 -27.81
CA SER A 10 20.56 58.33 -27.11
C SER A 10 21.41 57.13 -26.66
N ARG A 11 22.74 57.31 -26.56
CA ARG A 11 23.64 56.27 -26.04
C ARG A 11 23.20 55.77 -24.67
N GLU A 12 22.63 56.67 -23.86
CA GLU A 12 22.06 56.36 -22.55
C GLU A 12 20.81 55.48 -22.65
N ASP A 13 19.91 55.77 -23.60
CA ASP A 13 18.67 54.99 -23.80
C ASP A 13 18.95 53.61 -24.40
N HIS A 14 19.94 53.51 -25.30
CA HIS A 14 20.40 52.23 -25.82
C HIS A 14 21.02 51.37 -24.71
N ARG A 15 21.81 51.98 -23.83
CA ARG A 15 22.37 51.29 -22.66
C ARG A 15 21.26 50.83 -21.71
N LYS A 16 20.29 51.70 -21.40
CA LYS A 16 19.12 51.34 -20.57
C LYS A 16 18.32 50.19 -21.17
N GLN A 17 18.16 50.14 -22.50
CA GLN A 17 17.46 49.04 -23.15
C GLN A 17 18.22 47.72 -23.07
N LEU A 18 19.54 47.73 -23.27
CA LEU A 18 20.36 46.54 -23.08
C LEU A 18 20.32 46.04 -21.63
N GLU A 19 20.49 46.95 -20.66
CA GLU A 19 20.40 46.61 -19.24
C GLU A 19 18.99 46.07 -18.88
N LEU A 20 17.94 46.61 -19.49
CA LEU A 20 16.57 46.15 -19.30
C LEU A 20 16.34 44.78 -19.96
N GLU A 21 16.88 44.53 -21.16
CA GLU A 21 16.84 43.22 -21.82
C GLU A 21 17.63 42.16 -21.02
N GLU A 22 18.78 42.52 -20.47
CA GLU A 22 19.56 41.64 -19.58
C GLU A 22 18.81 41.35 -18.28
N ALA A 23 18.20 42.36 -17.67
CA ALA A 23 17.34 42.19 -16.50
C ALA A 23 16.11 41.31 -16.81
N ARG A 24 15.51 41.45 -18.00
CA ARG A 24 14.41 40.60 -18.47
C ARG A 24 14.86 39.15 -18.67
N LYS A 25 16.02 38.93 -19.30
CA LYS A 25 16.61 37.59 -19.47
C LYS A 25 17.00 36.96 -18.14
N ALA A 26 17.37 37.76 -17.15
CA ALA A 26 17.62 37.32 -15.79
C ALA A 26 16.33 37.09 -14.97
N GLY A 27 15.15 37.41 -15.51
CA GLY A 27 13.87 37.30 -14.81
C GLY A 27 13.65 38.36 -13.71
N LEU A 28 14.50 39.40 -13.64
CA LEU A 28 14.39 40.51 -12.70
C LEU A 28 13.39 41.57 -13.15
N ALA A 29 13.19 41.71 -14.46
CA ALA A 29 12.24 42.64 -15.06
C ALA A 29 11.14 41.89 -15.83
N PRO A 30 9.90 42.40 -15.85
CA PRO A 30 8.80 41.77 -16.57
C PRO A 30 9.06 41.75 -18.09
N ALA A 31 8.55 40.70 -18.73
CA ALA A 31 8.63 40.53 -20.17
C ALA A 31 7.95 41.68 -20.92
N GLU A 32 8.35 41.89 -22.17
CA GLU A 32 7.71 42.87 -23.04
C GLU A 32 6.34 42.37 -23.46
N VAL A 33 5.33 43.24 -23.48
CA VAL A 33 3.96 42.84 -23.83
C VAL A 33 3.64 43.32 -25.26
N ASP A 34 3.17 42.40 -26.09
CA ASP A 34 2.72 42.65 -27.47
C ASP A 34 1.40 43.46 -27.49
N GLU A 35 1.00 43.96 -28.66
CA GLU A 35 -0.28 44.64 -28.91
C GLU A 35 -1.50 43.82 -28.47
N ASP A 36 -1.42 42.48 -28.57
CA ASP A 36 -2.48 41.56 -28.20
C ASP A 36 -2.45 41.18 -26.70
N GLY A 37 -1.59 41.83 -25.90
CA GLY A 37 -1.45 41.57 -24.47
C GLY A 37 -0.64 40.31 -24.14
N LYS A 38 0.05 39.71 -25.11
CA LYS A 38 0.87 38.51 -24.92
C LYS A 38 2.30 38.88 -24.55
N GLU A 39 2.87 38.17 -23.59
CA GLU A 39 4.26 38.34 -23.20
C GLU A 39 5.21 37.78 -24.27
N ILE A 40 6.16 38.60 -24.71
CA ILE A 40 7.24 38.23 -25.61
C ILE A 40 8.38 37.69 -24.75
N ASN A 41 8.72 36.42 -24.97
CA ASN A 41 9.81 35.77 -24.25
C ASN A 41 11.14 36.53 -24.47
N PRO A 42 11.80 37.05 -23.42
CA PRO A 42 13.05 37.81 -23.52
C PRO A 42 14.24 37.03 -24.10
N HIS A 43 14.16 35.70 -24.13
CA HIS A 43 15.20 34.84 -24.71
C HIS A 43 15.06 34.69 -26.23
N ILE A 44 14.00 35.22 -26.86
CA ILE A 44 13.90 35.30 -28.31
C ILE A 44 14.97 36.27 -28.80
N PRO A 45 15.85 35.86 -29.74
CA PRO A 45 16.87 36.75 -30.28
C PRO A 45 16.26 38.01 -30.90
N GLN A 46 16.92 39.16 -30.73
CA GLN A 46 16.41 40.46 -31.14
C GLN A 46 16.03 40.53 -32.64
N TYR A 47 16.74 39.80 -33.51
CA TYR A 47 16.44 39.75 -34.95
C TYR A 47 15.15 39.00 -35.28
N MET A 48 14.63 38.15 -34.38
CA MET A 48 13.34 37.47 -34.54
C MET A 48 12.18 38.26 -33.93
N SER A 49 12.43 39.00 -32.85
CA SER A 49 11.40 39.81 -32.17
C SER A 49 11.19 41.17 -32.81
N SER A 50 12.22 41.75 -33.44
CA SER A 50 12.12 43.03 -34.14
C SER A 50 11.33 42.88 -35.45
N ALA A 51 10.16 43.52 -35.51
CA ALA A 51 9.39 43.59 -36.73
C ALA A 51 10.15 44.42 -37.79
N PRO A 52 10.38 43.87 -39.00
CA PRO A 52 11.00 44.61 -40.09
C PRO A 52 10.21 45.88 -40.47
N TRP A 53 10.92 46.92 -40.91
CA TRP A 53 10.35 48.23 -41.21
C TRP A 53 9.18 48.21 -42.20
N TYR A 54 9.17 47.28 -43.16
CA TYR A 54 8.12 47.18 -44.18
C TYR A 54 6.76 46.66 -43.65
N LEU A 55 6.71 46.17 -42.41
CA LEU A 55 5.48 45.77 -41.73
C LEU A 55 4.85 46.92 -40.93
N ASN A 56 5.54 48.06 -40.79
CA ASN A 56 5.07 49.28 -40.10
C ASN A 56 4.43 49.02 -38.72
N ALA A 57 4.99 48.10 -37.93
CA ALA A 57 4.54 47.88 -36.56
C ALA A 57 5.05 49.00 -35.65
N GLU A 58 4.14 49.67 -34.92
CA GLU A 58 4.49 50.72 -33.96
C GLU A 58 4.96 50.15 -32.61
N ARG A 59 4.58 48.90 -32.31
CA ARG A 59 4.94 48.19 -31.08
C ARG A 59 5.69 46.88 -31.37
N PRO A 60 6.54 46.41 -30.43
CA PRO A 60 7.17 45.09 -30.52
C PRO A 60 6.08 44.01 -30.64
N SER A 61 6.13 43.22 -31.71
CA SER A 61 5.14 42.17 -31.95
C SER A 61 5.74 40.97 -32.68
N LEU A 62 5.24 39.77 -32.34
CA LEU A 62 5.66 38.53 -33.00
C LEU A 62 4.72 38.14 -34.17
N LYS A 63 3.78 39.02 -34.54
CA LYS A 63 2.80 38.79 -35.61
C LYS A 63 3.47 38.48 -36.96
N HIS A 64 4.61 39.11 -37.25
CA HIS A 64 5.36 38.92 -38.48
C HIS A 64 6.02 37.54 -38.63
N GLN A 65 6.24 36.83 -37.52
CA GLN A 65 6.72 35.45 -37.52
C GLN A 65 5.58 34.44 -37.67
N ARG A 66 4.32 34.87 -37.50
CA ARG A 66 3.15 34.02 -37.73
C ARG A 66 2.95 33.84 -39.22
N LYS A 67 2.35 32.71 -39.60
CA LYS A 67 2.07 32.38 -40.99
C LYS A 67 1.07 33.39 -41.57
N TRP A 68 1.53 34.22 -42.51
CA TRP A 68 0.75 35.29 -43.15
C TRP A 68 -0.09 34.81 -44.34
N LYS A 69 0.36 33.77 -45.05
CA LYS A 69 -0.44 33.07 -46.07
C LYS A 69 -1.24 31.98 -45.39
N GLN A 70 -2.56 32.13 -45.33
CA GLN A 70 -3.43 31.00 -45.01
C GLN A 70 -3.18 29.90 -46.05
N ASP A 71 -3.18 28.64 -45.62
CA ASP A 71 -3.10 27.54 -46.56
C ASP A 71 -4.27 27.64 -47.55
N PRO A 72 -4.09 27.23 -48.82
CA PRO A 72 -5.22 27.01 -49.71
C PRO A 72 -6.25 26.19 -48.94
N ASN A 73 -7.52 26.56 -49.01
CA ASN A 73 -8.57 25.80 -48.36
C ASN A 73 -8.72 24.45 -49.10
N TYR A 74 -7.87 23.47 -48.73
CA TYR A 74 -7.88 22.15 -49.33
C TYR A 74 -9.24 21.53 -49.07
N THR A 75 -9.89 21.11 -50.15
CA THR A 75 -11.24 20.58 -50.05
C THR A 75 -11.19 19.11 -49.66
N ASP A 76 -11.92 18.70 -48.63
CA ASP A 76 -12.11 17.27 -48.31
C ASP A 76 -13.03 16.53 -49.31
N LYS A 77 -13.47 17.24 -50.35
CA LYS A 77 -14.36 16.69 -51.38
C LYS A 77 -13.55 15.97 -52.45
N TRP A 78 -14.09 14.84 -52.90
CA TRP A 78 -13.56 14.08 -54.01
C TRP A 78 -14.47 14.19 -55.23
N TYR A 79 -13.92 13.88 -56.41
CA TYR A 79 -14.66 13.87 -57.67
C TYR A 79 -15.91 12.99 -57.61
N GLU A 80 -17.06 13.54 -57.99
CA GLU A 80 -18.31 12.80 -58.14
C GLU A 80 -18.25 11.85 -59.35
N ARG A 81 -17.74 10.63 -59.13
CA ARG A 81 -17.60 9.64 -60.20
C ARG A 81 -18.98 9.23 -60.75
N GLY A 82 -19.16 9.38 -62.06
CA GLY A 82 -20.38 8.96 -62.75
C GLY A 82 -21.57 9.91 -62.62
N ALA A 83 -21.37 11.09 -62.00
CA ALA A 83 -22.39 12.13 -61.96
C ALA A 83 -22.63 12.71 -63.37
N LYS A 84 -23.90 12.76 -63.75
CA LYS A 84 -24.39 13.21 -65.05
C LYS A 84 -25.21 14.48 -64.85
N ILE A 85 -24.95 15.51 -65.65
CA ILE A 85 -25.64 16.80 -65.53
C ILE A 85 -26.86 16.84 -66.45
N PHE A 86 -26.63 16.73 -67.76
CA PHE A 86 -27.66 16.98 -68.77
C PHE A 86 -27.57 15.98 -69.91
N GLN A 87 -28.72 15.44 -70.35
CA GLN A 87 -28.81 14.57 -71.51
C GLN A 87 -29.55 15.29 -72.63
N ALA A 88 -28.92 15.39 -73.80
CA ALA A 88 -29.53 16.00 -74.98
C ALA A 88 -30.22 14.94 -75.86
N ASP A 89 -31.35 15.29 -76.47
CA ASP A 89 -32.07 14.42 -77.42
C ASP A 89 -31.53 14.50 -78.85
N LYS A 90 -30.75 15.53 -79.16
CA LYS A 90 -30.15 15.76 -80.48
C LYS A 90 -28.68 16.15 -80.37
N TYR A 91 -27.91 15.79 -81.39
CA TYR A 91 -26.49 16.12 -81.44
C TYR A 91 -26.31 17.65 -81.42
N ARG A 92 -25.44 18.12 -80.52
CA ARG A 92 -25.07 19.54 -80.40
C ARG A 92 -23.74 19.79 -81.12
N LYS A 93 -23.61 20.95 -81.74
CA LYS A 93 -22.35 21.34 -82.38
C LYS A 93 -21.26 21.47 -81.32
N GLY A 94 -20.11 20.82 -81.54
CA GLY A 94 -19.02 20.76 -80.57
C GLY A 94 -19.08 19.54 -79.64
N ALA A 95 -20.15 18.73 -79.71
CA ALA A 95 -20.21 17.48 -78.98
C ALA A 95 -19.33 16.40 -79.63
N CYS A 96 -18.93 15.41 -78.85
CA CYS A 96 -18.23 14.23 -79.31
C CYS A 96 -18.96 13.59 -80.50
N GLN A 97 -18.26 13.44 -81.62
CA GLN A 97 -18.83 12.89 -82.86
C GLN A 97 -19.33 11.45 -82.70
N ASN A 98 -18.77 10.71 -81.73
CA ASN A 98 -19.13 9.32 -81.45
C ASN A 98 -20.38 9.20 -80.56
N CYS A 99 -20.35 9.78 -79.36
CA CYS A 99 -21.38 9.60 -78.33
C CYS A 99 -22.35 10.78 -78.16
N GLY A 100 -21.99 11.99 -78.58
CA GLY A 100 -22.84 13.19 -78.47
C GLY A 100 -22.77 13.94 -77.14
N ALA A 101 -21.88 13.57 -76.20
CA ALA A 101 -21.59 14.37 -75.00
C ALA A 101 -20.70 15.59 -75.33
N MET A 102 -20.87 16.69 -74.61
CA MET A 102 -20.09 17.94 -74.80
C MET A 102 -18.79 18.00 -73.99
N THR A 103 -18.58 17.06 -73.06
CA THR A 103 -17.47 17.13 -72.09
C THR A 103 -16.13 16.68 -72.62
N HIS A 104 -16.10 15.94 -73.73
CA HIS A 104 -14.88 15.35 -74.28
C HIS A 104 -14.92 15.22 -75.81
N ASP A 105 -13.75 15.03 -76.41
CA ASP A 105 -13.58 14.80 -77.84
C ASP A 105 -13.77 13.33 -78.25
N ALA A 106 -13.96 13.07 -79.54
CA ALA A 106 -14.12 11.71 -80.09
C ALA A 106 -12.94 10.75 -79.77
N LYS A 107 -11.73 11.28 -79.58
CA LYS A 107 -10.55 10.48 -79.21
C LYS A 107 -10.52 10.07 -77.74
N SER A 108 -11.08 10.89 -76.86
CA SER A 108 -11.13 10.67 -75.41
C SER A 108 -12.46 10.06 -74.96
N CYS A 109 -13.28 9.62 -75.92
CA CYS A 109 -14.61 9.07 -75.70
C CYS A 109 -14.53 7.71 -75.00
N MET A 110 -15.16 7.56 -73.84
CA MET A 110 -15.26 6.28 -73.11
C MET A 110 -16.23 5.31 -73.77
N GLU A 111 -17.19 5.81 -74.56
CA GLU A 111 -18.10 4.96 -75.32
C GLU A 111 -17.40 4.28 -76.49
N ARG A 112 -17.79 3.04 -76.76
CA ARG A 112 -17.21 2.23 -77.84
C ARG A 112 -17.28 2.99 -79.18
N PRO A 113 -16.19 3.08 -79.97
CA PRO A 113 -16.20 3.73 -81.27
C PRO A 113 -17.26 3.13 -82.21
N ARG A 114 -18.20 3.97 -82.67
CA ARG A 114 -19.29 3.57 -83.56
C ARG A 114 -18.90 3.79 -85.02
N LYS A 115 -19.34 2.89 -85.91
CA LYS A 115 -19.12 3.02 -87.38
C LYS A 115 -19.83 4.25 -87.96
N LYS A 116 -21.00 4.58 -87.44
CA LYS A 116 -21.72 5.84 -87.68
C LYS A 116 -21.94 6.50 -86.32
N GLY A 117 -21.19 7.57 -86.04
CA GLY A 117 -21.28 8.29 -84.76
C GLY A 117 -22.60 9.04 -84.57
N ALA A 118 -22.84 9.51 -83.36
CA ALA A 118 -24.01 10.29 -82.98
C ALA A 118 -24.20 11.56 -83.83
N ILE A 119 -23.13 12.12 -84.40
CA ILE A 119 -23.18 13.28 -85.30
C ILE A 119 -24.09 13.07 -86.52
N HIS A 120 -24.14 11.85 -87.06
CA HIS A 120 -24.93 11.54 -88.26
C HIS A 120 -26.26 10.85 -87.94
N THR A 121 -26.36 10.20 -86.77
CA THR A 121 -27.52 9.36 -86.44
C THR A 121 -28.46 9.98 -85.41
N ASN A 122 -28.01 10.95 -84.60
CA ASN A 122 -28.76 11.50 -83.45
C ASN A 122 -29.31 10.44 -82.47
N MET A 123 -28.81 9.20 -82.54
CA MET A 123 -29.29 8.09 -81.72
C MET A 123 -28.30 7.79 -80.60
N TYR A 124 -28.83 7.42 -79.42
CA TYR A 124 -28.06 7.05 -78.23
C TYR A 124 -27.04 8.12 -77.83
N ILE A 125 -27.54 9.33 -77.51
CA ILE A 125 -26.73 10.44 -77.04
C ILE A 125 -26.40 10.23 -75.56
N ALA A 126 -25.11 10.25 -75.26
CA ALA A 126 -24.61 10.16 -73.90
C ALA A 126 -24.90 11.46 -73.12
N PRO A 127 -25.23 11.36 -71.82
CA PRO A 127 -25.34 12.52 -70.96
C PRO A 127 -23.98 13.17 -70.72
N ASP A 128 -23.99 14.49 -70.50
CA ASP A 128 -22.81 15.27 -70.15
C ASP A 128 -22.33 14.92 -68.73
N GLU A 129 -21.02 14.76 -68.58
CA GLU A 129 -20.33 14.47 -67.32
C GLU A 129 -20.14 15.74 -66.48
N LYS A 130 -20.05 15.60 -65.16
CA LYS A 130 -19.65 16.71 -64.28
C LYS A 130 -18.13 16.81 -64.20
N ILE A 131 -17.56 17.91 -64.70
CA ILE A 131 -16.12 18.18 -64.62
C ILE A 131 -15.89 19.06 -63.39
N GLU A 132 -15.13 18.55 -62.44
CA GLU A 132 -14.71 19.26 -61.22
C GLU A 132 -13.18 19.36 -61.20
N THR A 133 -12.64 20.40 -60.57
CA THR A 133 -11.20 20.56 -60.37
C THR A 133 -10.94 20.93 -58.91
N PHE A 134 -10.15 20.13 -58.21
CA PHE A 134 -9.81 20.35 -56.81
C PHE A 134 -8.30 20.52 -56.64
N GLU A 135 -7.92 21.43 -55.75
CA GLU A 135 -6.55 21.51 -55.23
C GLU A 135 -6.52 20.78 -53.89
N LEU A 136 -5.75 19.69 -53.86
CA LEU A 136 -5.61 18.80 -52.71
C LEU A 136 -4.16 18.80 -52.22
N ASP A 137 -3.99 18.52 -50.93
CA ASP A 137 -2.70 18.26 -50.30
C ASP A 137 -1.99 17.03 -50.87
N TYR A 138 -0.72 16.85 -50.53
CA TYR A 138 0.05 15.65 -50.91
C TYR A 138 -0.61 14.36 -50.40
N ASP A 139 -0.99 14.33 -49.13
CA ASP A 139 -1.69 13.20 -48.52
C ASP A 139 -3.11 13.09 -49.08
N GLY A 140 -3.81 14.22 -49.24
CA GLY A 140 -5.13 14.28 -49.86
C GLY A 140 -5.18 13.71 -51.27
N LYS A 141 -4.14 13.87 -52.11
CA LYS A 141 -4.08 13.25 -53.45
C LYS A 141 -3.84 11.74 -53.42
N ARG A 142 -3.16 11.26 -52.38
CA ARG A 142 -2.69 9.87 -52.26
C ARG A 142 -3.55 9.03 -51.33
N ASP A 143 -4.54 9.63 -50.68
CA ASP A 143 -5.44 8.89 -49.83
C ASP A 143 -6.18 7.83 -50.67
N ARG A 144 -6.02 6.58 -50.23
CA ARG A 144 -6.65 5.41 -50.82
C ARG A 144 -8.16 5.44 -50.66
N TRP A 145 -8.65 6.11 -49.61
CA TRP A 145 -10.06 6.17 -49.25
C TRP A 145 -10.78 7.39 -49.82
N ASN A 146 -10.15 8.10 -50.76
CA ASN A 146 -10.78 9.20 -51.48
C ASN A 146 -12.07 8.77 -52.21
N GLY A 147 -13.17 9.46 -51.89
CA GLY A 147 -14.50 9.15 -52.43
C GLY A 147 -15.12 7.88 -51.85
N TYR A 148 -14.67 7.42 -50.68
CA TYR A 148 -15.29 6.30 -49.97
C TYR A 148 -16.68 6.70 -49.45
N ASP A 149 -17.69 5.94 -49.85
CA ASP A 149 -19.05 6.09 -49.34
C ASP A 149 -19.18 5.37 -47.99
N THR A 150 -19.44 6.13 -46.92
CA THR A 150 -19.56 5.62 -45.55
C THR A 150 -20.69 4.61 -45.41
N SER A 151 -21.73 4.67 -46.26
CA SER A 151 -22.82 3.70 -46.25
C SER A 151 -22.36 2.29 -46.63
N THR A 152 -21.29 2.16 -47.44
CA THR A 152 -20.75 0.86 -47.85
C THR A 152 -20.13 0.09 -46.69
N TYR A 153 -19.76 0.77 -45.60
CA TYR A 153 -19.26 0.13 -44.38
C TYR A 153 -20.32 -0.78 -43.73
N ALA A 154 -21.61 -0.51 -43.93
CA ALA A 154 -22.70 -1.38 -43.46
C ALA A 154 -22.53 -2.82 -43.96
N ARG A 155 -22.06 -3.03 -45.20
CA ARG A 155 -21.80 -4.39 -45.73
C ARG A 155 -20.72 -5.15 -44.97
N VAL A 156 -19.78 -4.43 -44.35
CA VAL A 156 -18.77 -5.02 -43.48
C VAL A 156 -19.44 -5.45 -42.18
N VAL A 157 -20.24 -4.57 -41.57
CA VAL A 157 -21.02 -4.87 -40.36
C VAL A 157 -21.90 -6.09 -40.58
N ASP A 158 -22.71 -6.13 -41.64
CA ASP A 158 -23.59 -7.26 -41.99
C ASP A 158 -22.83 -8.59 -42.07
N ARG A 159 -21.60 -8.56 -42.59
CA ARG A 159 -20.74 -9.75 -42.70
C ARG A 159 -20.27 -10.24 -41.32
N TYR A 160 -19.94 -9.33 -40.41
CA TYR A 160 -19.55 -9.67 -39.05
C TYR A 160 -20.75 -10.19 -38.26
N GLU A 161 -21.92 -9.55 -38.40
CA GLU A 161 -23.16 -10.01 -37.79
C GLU A 161 -23.53 -11.44 -38.25
N ALA A 162 -23.50 -11.70 -39.56
CA ALA A 162 -23.75 -13.05 -40.09
C ALA A 162 -22.74 -14.10 -39.57
N ARG A 163 -21.48 -13.71 -39.37
CA ARG A 163 -20.45 -14.58 -38.80
C ARG A 163 -20.72 -14.87 -37.32
N ASP A 164 -21.13 -13.87 -36.56
CA ASP A 164 -21.43 -14.01 -35.14
C ASP A 164 -22.74 -14.79 -34.93
N ASP A 165 -23.73 -14.64 -35.81
CA ASP A 165 -24.94 -15.47 -35.85
C ASP A 165 -24.62 -16.94 -36.12
N ALA A 166 -23.78 -17.22 -37.11
CA ALA A 166 -23.31 -18.57 -37.40
C ALA A 166 -22.56 -19.18 -36.20
N ARG A 167 -21.72 -18.38 -35.52
CA ARG A 167 -21.02 -18.82 -34.31
C ARG A 167 -22.00 -19.13 -33.17
N ARG A 168 -22.99 -18.26 -32.93
CA ARG A 168 -24.02 -18.46 -31.90
C ARG A 168 -24.87 -19.70 -32.18
N ASN A 169 -25.28 -19.90 -33.44
CA ASN A 169 -26.07 -21.07 -33.83
C ASN A 169 -25.26 -22.35 -33.67
N HIS A 170 -23.99 -22.37 -34.09
CA HIS A 170 -23.10 -23.51 -33.88
C HIS A 170 -22.90 -23.84 -32.39
N LEU A 171 -22.71 -22.85 -31.53
CA LEU A 171 -22.62 -23.06 -30.07
C LEU A 171 -23.92 -23.64 -29.49
N LYS A 172 -25.09 -23.13 -29.92
CA LYS A 172 -26.40 -23.67 -29.52
C LYS A 172 -26.61 -25.10 -30.00
N GLU A 173 -26.23 -25.41 -31.23
CA GLU A 173 -26.30 -26.78 -31.77
C GLU A 173 -25.40 -27.74 -30.98
N GLN A 174 -24.21 -27.31 -30.59
CA GLN A 174 -23.33 -28.10 -29.71
C GLN A 174 -23.94 -28.32 -28.33
N GLN A 175 -24.58 -27.30 -27.74
CA GLN A 175 -25.30 -27.44 -26.47
C GLN A 175 -26.45 -28.44 -26.60
N LEU A 176 -27.26 -28.33 -27.67
CA LEU A 176 -28.36 -29.25 -27.94
C LEU A 176 -27.87 -30.69 -28.11
N LYS A 177 -26.79 -30.92 -28.88
CA LYS A 177 -26.18 -32.25 -29.02
C LYS A 177 -25.70 -32.82 -27.68
N LYS A 178 -25.06 -32.00 -26.84
CA LYS A 178 -24.65 -32.44 -25.49
C LYS A 178 -25.85 -32.78 -24.60
N LEU A 179 -26.94 -32.02 -24.69
CA LEU A 179 -28.18 -32.32 -23.97
C LEU A 179 -28.84 -33.61 -24.49
N GLU A 180 -28.85 -33.81 -25.81
CA GLU A 180 -29.34 -35.04 -26.43
C GLU A 180 -28.50 -36.27 -26.01
N GLU A 181 -27.17 -36.16 -26.03
CA GLU A 181 -26.26 -37.20 -25.53
C GLU A 181 -26.46 -37.48 -24.03
N LYS A 182 -26.62 -36.44 -23.19
CA LYS A 182 -26.97 -36.59 -21.76
C LYS A 182 -28.33 -37.28 -21.59
N SER A 183 -29.34 -36.92 -22.38
CA SER A 183 -30.68 -37.52 -22.31
C SER A 183 -30.71 -38.98 -22.79
N ASN A 184 -29.89 -39.32 -23.79
CA ASN A 184 -29.74 -40.70 -24.26
C ASN A 184 -28.99 -41.56 -23.24
N ASN A 185 -27.98 -41.01 -22.56
CA ASN A 185 -27.26 -41.70 -21.48
C ASN A 185 -28.10 -41.87 -20.20
N GLN A 186 -29.09 -41.00 -19.95
CA GLN A 186 -30.02 -41.12 -18.81
C GLN A 186 -31.04 -42.25 -18.95
N ASN A 187 -31.22 -42.83 -20.15
CA ASN A 187 -32.12 -43.98 -20.35
C ASN A 187 -31.50 -45.33 -19.93
N ASP A 188 -30.20 -45.39 -19.62
CA ASP A 188 -29.53 -46.64 -19.21
C ASP A 188 -29.12 -46.70 -17.71
N GLU A 189 -29.18 -45.62 -16.93
CA GLU A 189 -29.04 -45.67 -15.46
C GLU A 189 -29.91 -44.62 -14.75
N ALA A 190 -31.17 -44.98 -14.49
CA ALA A 190 -32.03 -44.25 -13.57
C ALA A 190 -31.74 -44.66 -12.11
N ALA A 191 -30.81 -43.98 -11.43
CA ALA A 191 -30.86 -43.68 -9.99
C ALA A 191 -29.54 -43.09 -9.44
N ALA A 192 -29.29 -41.79 -9.62
CA ALA A 192 -28.54 -40.99 -8.63
C ALA A 192 -28.72 -39.48 -8.87
N VAL A 193 -29.60 -38.90 -8.07
CA VAL A 193 -29.49 -37.60 -7.38
C VAL A 193 -29.07 -36.37 -8.21
N ALA A 194 -30.06 -35.47 -8.35
CA ALA A 194 -29.86 -34.06 -8.62
C ALA A 194 -28.90 -33.42 -7.60
N GLU A 195 -27.74 -32.96 -8.09
CA GLU A 195 -27.02 -31.74 -7.69
C GLU A 195 -25.83 -31.60 -8.65
N VAL A 196 -26.02 -30.88 -9.77
CA VAL A 196 -24.89 -30.34 -10.54
C VAL A 196 -25.20 -28.88 -10.80
N SER A 197 -24.62 -28.09 -9.89
CA SER A 197 -24.30 -26.67 -9.91
C SER A 197 -24.30 -26.01 -11.30
N ASP A 198 -24.73 -24.75 -11.31
CA ASP A 198 -24.59 -23.72 -12.36
C ASP A 198 -23.12 -23.44 -12.77
N GLU A 199 -22.33 -24.47 -13.10
CA GLU A 199 -20.92 -24.37 -13.51
C GLU A 199 -20.72 -24.56 -15.02
N ASP A 200 -21.75 -24.99 -15.76
CA ASP A 200 -21.66 -25.27 -17.21
C ASP A 200 -21.87 -24.02 -18.10
N GLU A 201 -22.14 -22.83 -17.53
CA GLU A 201 -22.25 -21.59 -18.32
C GLU A 201 -20.89 -20.97 -18.69
N ASP A 202 -19.80 -21.38 -18.01
CA ASP A 202 -18.46 -20.80 -18.21
C ASP A 202 -17.57 -21.59 -19.19
N ASP A 203 -17.86 -22.86 -19.49
CA ASP A 203 -17.01 -23.70 -20.36
C ASP A 203 -17.25 -23.48 -21.88
N LEU A 204 -18.23 -22.62 -22.22
CA LEU A 204 -18.56 -22.25 -23.61
C LEU A 204 -18.30 -20.77 -23.93
N ARG A 205 -17.93 -19.95 -22.93
CA ARG A 205 -17.25 -18.68 -23.16
C ARG A 205 -15.77 -18.96 -23.35
N VAL A 206 -15.42 -19.43 -24.55
CA VAL A 206 -14.03 -19.40 -25.02
C VAL A 206 -13.65 -17.94 -25.30
N ASP A 207 -13.55 -17.15 -24.23
CA ASP A 207 -12.80 -15.92 -24.21
C ASP A 207 -11.34 -16.36 -24.27
N GLU A 208 -10.71 -16.15 -25.43
CA GLU A 208 -9.29 -16.37 -25.73
C GLU A 208 -8.33 -15.58 -24.79
N ALA A 209 -8.85 -14.93 -23.73
CA ALA A 209 -8.16 -14.06 -22.81
C ALA A 209 -8.17 -14.50 -21.33
N LYS A 210 -8.89 -15.56 -20.94
CA LYS A 210 -8.82 -16.11 -19.57
C LYS A 210 -8.18 -17.48 -19.59
N VAL A 211 -6.85 -17.51 -19.66
CA VAL A 211 -6.09 -18.67 -19.22
C VAL A 211 -6.29 -18.75 -17.71
N ASP A 212 -7.15 -19.68 -17.30
CA ASP A 212 -7.45 -20.03 -15.91
C ASP A 212 -6.16 -20.20 -15.09
N GLU A 213 -6.01 -19.41 -14.02
CA GLU A 213 -4.78 -19.34 -13.21
C GLU A 213 -4.49 -20.66 -12.49
N SER A 214 -5.49 -21.55 -12.38
CA SER A 214 -5.36 -22.90 -11.83
C SER A 214 -4.39 -23.79 -12.64
N LYS A 215 -4.22 -23.53 -13.94
CA LYS A 215 -3.35 -24.31 -14.85
C LYS A 215 -1.90 -23.82 -14.89
N GLN A 216 -1.53 -22.79 -14.12
CA GLN A 216 -0.18 -22.22 -14.10
C GLN A 216 0.78 -22.90 -13.09
N MET A 217 0.33 -23.89 -12.32
CA MET A 217 1.15 -24.55 -11.30
C MET A 217 2.06 -25.68 -11.83
N ASP A 218 1.92 -26.08 -13.10
CA ASP A 218 2.76 -27.10 -13.74
C ASP A 218 3.98 -26.48 -14.45
N PHE A 219 4.93 -25.94 -13.66
CA PHE A 219 6.17 -25.34 -14.17
C PHE A 219 7.32 -26.33 -14.45
N ALA A 220 7.10 -27.65 -14.30
CA ALA A 220 8.18 -28.63 -14.30
C ALA A 220 8.51 -29.28 -15.67
N LYS A 221 7.74 -29.03 -16.74
CA LYS A 221 7.98 -29.66 -18.05
C LYS A 221 8.19 -28.63 -19.15
N VAL A 222 9.46 -28.21 -19.32
CA VAL A 222 9.89 -27.38 -20.45
C VAL A 222 10.13 -28.29 -21.66
N GLU A 223 9.10 -28.49 -22.48
CA GLU A 223 9.29 -28.98 -23.85
C GLU A 223 9.77 -27.82 -24.75
N LYS A 224 10.80 -28.08 -25.57
CA LYS A 224 11.34 -27.15 -26.57
C LYS A 224 10.25 -26.78 -27.57
N ARG A 225 9.63 -25.62 -27.42
CA ARG A 225 8.67 -25.08 -28.41
C ARG A 225 9.38 -24.57 -29.66
N VAL A 226 8.88 -25.02 -30.81
CA VAL A 226 9.26 -24.59 -32.15
C VAL A 226 8.80 -23.15 -32.38
N ARG A 227 9.69 -22.29 -32.90
CA ARG A 227 9.36 -20.94 -33.34
C ARG A 227 8.45 -21.01 -34.58
N THR A 228 7.21 -20.57 -34.46
CA THR A 228 6.41 -20.22 -35.64
C THR A 228 6.87 -18.85 -36.18
N THR A 229 6.68 -18.63 -37.48
CA THR A 229 7.10 -17.44 -38.25
C THR A 229 6.37 -16.14 -37.87
N GLY A 230 5.47 -16.18 -36.88
CA GLY A 230 4.62 -15.07 -36.46
C GLY A 230 5.06 -14.32 -35.20
N GLY A 231 6.26 -14.56 -34.66
CA GLY A 231 6.84 -13.70 -33.61
C GLY A 231 6.07 -13.58 -32.28
N GLY A 232 4.99 -14.34 -32.08
CA GLY A 232 4.25 -14.38 -30.84
C GLY A 232 4.94 -15.30 -29.85
N SER A 233 5.61 -14.72 -28.84
CA SER A 233 5.99 -15.47 -27.65
C SER A 233 4.71 -16.01 -27.00
N THR A 234 4.48 -17.33 -27.04
CA THR A 234 3.39 -18.00 -26.30
C THR A 234 3.69 -18.12 -24.80
N GLY A 235 4.34 -17.10 -24.24
CA GLY A 235 4.31 -16.83 -22.82
C GLY A 235 3.22 -15.78 -22.61
N THR A 236 2.38 -15.95 -21.60
CA THR A 236 1.44 -14.93 -21.15
C THR A 236 2.24 -13.69 -20.71
N VAL A 237 2.61 -12.83 -21.66
CA VAL A 237 3.11 -11.49 -21.36
C VAL A 237 1.89 -10.72 -20.88
N ARG A 238 1.49 -10.95 -19.62
CA ARG A 238 0.51 -10.10 -18.95
C ARG A 238 1.08 -8.69 -19.05
N ASN A 239 0.27 -7.75 -19.54
CA ASN A 239 0.67 -6.36 -19.56
C ASN A 239 1.07 -5.96 -18.14
N LEU A 240 2.30 -5.46 -17.97
CA LEU A 240 2.82 -5.02 -16.66
C LEU A 240 2.00 -3.90 -16.04
N ARG A 241 1.23 -3.19 -16.87
CA ARG A 241 0.30 -2.16 -16.41
C ARG A 241 -0.94 -2.83 -15.82
N ILE A 242 -1.12 -2.61 -14.53
CA ILE A 242 -2.34 -2.91 -13.77
C ILE A 242 -3.50 -2.12 -14.41
N ARG A 243 -4.59 -2.81 -14.75
CA ARG A 243 -5.73 -2.22 -15.48
C ARG A 243 -6.69 -1.51 -14.55
N GLU A 244 -6.74 -1.96 -13.30
CA GLU A 244 -7.53 -1.46 -12.18
C GLU A 244 -7.07 -0.04 -11.79
N ASP A 245 -5.76 0.22 -11.89
CA ASP A 245 -5.16 1.51 -11.59
C ASP A 245 -5.28 2.48 -12.77
N THR A 246 -6.18 3.45 -12.64
CA THR A 246 -6.31 4.55 -13.60
C THR A 246 -5.08 5.47 -13.55
N ALA A 247 -4.61 5.93 -14.70
CA ALA A 247 -3.53 6.92 -14.71
C ALA A 247 -4.05 8.27 -14.24
N LYS A 248 -3.22 9.03 -13.53
CA LYS A 248 -3.59 10.33 -12.94
C LYS A 248 -4.23 11.30 -13.95
N TYR A 249 -3.65 11.44 -15.14
CA TYR A 249 -4.16 12.33 -16.21
C TYR A 249 -5.47 11.85 -16.88
N LEU A 250 -5.97 10.66 -16.54
CA LEU A 250 -7.26 10.15 -17.01
C LEU A 250 -8.36 10.32 -15.95
N LEU A 251 -8.02 10.78 -14.74
CA LEU A 251 -9.00 11.05 -13.69
C LEU A 251 -9.96 12.19 -14.07
N ASN A 252 -9.45 13.17 -14.82
CA ASN A 252 -10.25 14.23 -15.44
C ASN A 252 -9.71 14.51 -16.86
N LEU A 253 -10.58 14.44 -17.87
CA LEU A 253 -10.23 14.64 -19.29
C LEU A 253 -10.34 16.10 -19.72
N ASP A 254 -10.86 16.98 -18.86
CA ASP A 254 -10.93 18.40 -19.14
C ASP A 254 -9.52 19.00 -19.22
N VAL A 255 -9.27 19.76 -20.30
CA VAL A 255 -7.96 20.35 -20.61
C VAL A 255 -7.46 21.29 -19.50
N ASN A 256 -8.40 21.93 -18.78
CA ASN A 256 -8.13 22.90 -17.72
C ASN A 256 -8.27 22.31 -16.31
N SER A 257 -8.18 20.99 -16.15
CA SER A 257 -8.24 20.33 -14.85
C SER A 257 -6.95 20.55 -14.05
N SER A 258 -6.15 19.51 -13.82
CA SER A 258 -4.86 19.61 -13.11
C SER A 258 -3.70 19.28 -14.04
N HIS A 259 -2.60 20.00 -13.87
CA HIS A 259 -1.40 19.76 -14.66
C HIS A 259 -0.70 18.47 -14.24
N TYR A 260 -0.64 17.51 -15.16
CA TYR A 260 0.18 16.31 -15.05
C TYR A 260 1.52 16.52 -15.78
N ASP A 261 2.62 16.40 -15.04
CA ASP A 261 3.96 16.39 -15.63
C ASP A 261 4.32 14.95 -16.06
N PRO A 262 4.35 14.64 -17.37
CA PRO A 262 4.66 13.28 -17.85
C PRO A 262 6.10 12.85 -17.61
N LYS A 263 7.02 13.81 -17.36
CA LYS A 263 8.45 13.51 -17.13
C LYS A 263 8.65 12.87 -15.77
N THR A 264 8.14 13.53 -14.73
CA THR A 264 8.22 13.05 -13.34
C THR A 264 7.04 12.17 -12.95
N ARG A 265 5.99 12.11 -13.79
CA ARG A 265 4.73 11.40 -13.55
C ARG A 265 4.01 11.91 -12.28
N SER A 266 4.11 13.20 -12.01
CA SER A 266 3.51 13.85 -10.85
C SER A 266 2.34 14.74 -11.24
N MET A 267 1.29 14.72 -10.43
CA MET A 267 0.13 15.61 -10.53
C MET A 267 0.03 16.37 -9.21
N ARG A 268 0.20 17.69 -9.26
CA ARG A 268 0.33 18.50 -8.05
C ARG A 268 -1.01 18.73 -7.36
N GLU A 269 -1.92 19.34 -8.09
CA GLU A 269 -3.26 19.68 -7.63
C GLU A 269 -4.22 18.49 -7.77
N ASP A 270 -5.34 18.57 -7.07
CA ASP A 270 -6.45 17.63 -7.21
C ASP A 270 -7.11 17.81 -8.58
N PRO A 271 -7.24 16.75 -9.41
CA PRO A 271 -7.97 16.82 -10.68
C PRO A 271 -9.47 17.11 -10.52
N ASN A 272 -10.07 16.76 -9.38
CA ASN A 272 -11.50 16.90 -9.11
C ASN A 272 -11.73 17.57 -7.74
N PRO A 273 -11.50 18.89 -7.61
CA PRO A 273 -11.62 19.58 -6.32
C PRO A 273 -13.05 19.56 -5.76
N ASP A 274 -14.07 19.63 -6.60
CA ASP A 274 -15.48 19.81 -6.20
C ASP A 274 -16.17 18.52 -5.71
N THR A 275 -15.59 17.33 -5.93
CA THR A 275 -16.18 16.08 -5.47
C THR A 275 -15.97 15.87 -3.96
N ASP A 276 -16.74 14.98 -3.35
CA ASP A 276 -16.64 14.72 -1.91
C ASP A 276 -15.31 14.01 -1.57
N PRO A 277 -14.51 14.50 -0.59
CA PRO A 277 -13.24 13.89 -0.21
C PRO A 277 -13.27 12.39 0.11
N ASN A 278 -14.39 11.84 0.59
CA ASN A 278 -14.48 10.41 0.92
C ASN A 278 -14.64 9.51 -0.30
N GLU A 279 -15.16 10.04 -1.40
CA GLU A 279 -15.36 9.30 -2.66
C GLU A 279 -14.13 9.42 -3.59
N LYS A 280 -13.22 10.34 -3.28
CA LYS A 280 -11.99 10.57 -4.07
C LYS A 280 -10.99 9.45 -3.84
N PHE A 281 -10.63 8.76 -4.93
CA PHE A 281 -9.49 7.85 -4.94
C PHE A 281 -8.14 8.59 -4.82
N TYR A 282 -8.05 9.81 -5.35
CA TYR A 282 -6.81 10.59 -5.41
C TYR A 282 -7.07 12.08 -5.19
N GLY A 283 -6.45 12.68 -4.18
CA GLY A 283 -6.59 14.09 -3.82
C GLY A 283 -5.41 15.00 -4.20
N GLY A 284 -4.60 14.61 -5.18
CA GLY A 284 -3.40 15.36 -5.59
C GLY A 284 -2.13 15.04 -4.79
N ASP A 285 -0.95 15.11 -5.43
CA ASP A 285 0.32 14.79 -4.78
C ASP A 285 0.66 15.78 -3.64
N ASN A 286 0.18 17.03 -3.71
CA ASN A 286 0.41 18.02 -2.65
C ASN A 286 -0.23 17.62 -1.31
N GLN A 287 -1.42 17.02 -1.35
CA GLN A 287 -2.11 16.53 -0.17
C GLN A 287 -1.32 15.40 0.49
N TYR A 288 -0.87 14.42 -0.30
CA TYR A 288 -0.10 13.28 0.22
C TYR A 288 1.31 13.67 0.68
N ARG A 289 1.94 14.71 0.10
CA ARG A 289 3.26 15.21 0.52
C ARG A 289 3.24 15.89 1.88
N THR A 290 2.09 16.43 2.30
CA THR A 290 1.97 17.18 3.55
C THR A 290 1.31 16.37 4.68
N SER A 291 0.61 15.29 4.34
CA SER A 291 -0.08 14.42 5.30
C SER A 291 0.85 13.44 6.02
N GLY A 292 0.31 12.84 7.10
CA GLY A 292 1.01 11.84 7.91
C GLY A 292 2.20 12.39 8.70
N GLN A 293 3.25 11.59 8.82
CA GLN A 293 4.45 11.87 9.61
C GLN A 293 5.23 13.10 9.13
N ALA A 294 5.03 13.56 7.89
CA ALA A 294 5.66 14.77 7.38
C ALA A 294 5.26 16.01 8.19
N SER A 295 4.01 16.08 8.66
CA SER A 295 3.51 17.17 9.49
C SER A 295 4.14 17.17 10.88
N GLU A 296 4.23 16.00 11.51
CA GLU A 296 4.87 15.80 12.82
C GLU A 296 6.36 16.10 12.76
N PHE A 297 7.05 15.64 11.70
CA PHE A 297 8.45 15.93 11.47
C PHE A 297 8.71 17.43 11.30
N LYS A 298 7.84 18.16 10.60
CA LYS A 298 7.91 19.63 10.50
C LYS A 298 7.75 20.29 11.86
N GLN A 299 6.78 19.86 12.67
CA GLN A 299 6.57 20.39 14.03
C GLN A 299 7.80 20.15 14.92
N LEU A 300 8.38 18.96 14.86
CA LEU A 300 9.58 18.61 15.61
C LEU A 300 10.80 19.41 15.13
N THR A 301 10.90 19.67 13.82
CA THR A 301 11.95 20.54 13.25
C THR A 301 11.80 21.98 13.73
N MET A 302 10.58 22.52 13.71
CA MET A 302 10.30 23.86 14.25
C MET A 302 10.65 23.95 15.74
N HIS A 303 10.28 22.94 16.53
CA HIS A 303 10.66 22.86 17.94
C HIS A 303 12.18 22.81 18.15
N ALA A 304 12.91 22.04 17.33
CA ALA A 304 14.37 21.99 17.40
C ALA A 304 15.01 23.36 17.09
N TRP A 305 14.50 24.09 16.09
CA TRP A 305 14.96 25.46 15.80
C TRP A 305 14.66 26.43 16.94
N GLU A 306 13.43 26.44 17.46
CA GLU A 306 13.07 27.31 18.60
C GLU A 306 13.90 27.02 19.86
N ALA A 307 14.21 25.75 20.11
CA ALA A 307 15.01 25.37 21.26
C ALA A 307 16.50 25.69 21.06
N SER A 308 17.00 25.57 19.82
CA SER A 308 18.34 26.02 19.45
C SER A 308 18.50 27.54 19.62
N GLU A 309 17.50 28.33 19.22
CA GLU A 309 17.46 29.78 19.46
C GLU A 309 17.45 30.13 20.96
N LYS A 310 16.80 29.29 21.79
CA LYS A 310 16.82 29.40 23.26
C LYS A 310 18.12 28.91 23.90
N GLY A 311 19.06 28.38 23.11
CA GLY A 311 20.37 27.92 23.56
C GLY A 311 20.44 26.46 24.01
N GLN A 312 19.41 25.64 23.75
CA GLN A 312 19.50 24.19 23.91
C GLN A 312 20.20 23.59 22.68
N ASP A 313 21.26 22.81 22.88
CA ASP A 313 21.95 22.13 21.79
C ASP A 313 21.17 20.89 21.36
N MET A 314 20.22 21.09 20.45
CA MET A 314 19.38 20.05 19.91
C MET A 314 19.24 20.20 18.40
N HIS A 315 19.62 19.14 17.69
CA HIS A 315 19.63 19.11 16.24
C HIS A 315 18.98 17.83 15.74
N MET A 316 17.93 17.99 14.94
CA MET A 316 17.12 16.89 14.39
C MET A 316 17.98 15.81 13.70
N GLN A 317 18.88 16.22 12.81
CA GLN A 317 19.67 15.26 12.02
C GLN A 317 20.89 14.71 12.77
N ALA A 318 21.39 15.40 13.80
CA ALA A 318 22.59 14.98 14.51
C ALA A 318 22.24 14.03 15.67
N ALA A 319 21.17 14.36 16.41
CA ALA A 319 20.67 13.57 17.54
C ALA A 319 19.13 13.44 17.46
N PRO A 320 18.60 12.67 16.49
CA PRO A 320 17.15 12.56 16.26
C PRO A 320 16.38 11.99 17.45
N SER A 321 16.93 10.98 18.12
CA SER A 321 16.30 10.35 19.29
C SER A 321 16.23 11.29 20.49
N GLN A 322 17.26 12.11 20.70
CA GLN A 322 17.27 13.15 21.73
C GLN A 322 16.24 14.23 21.40
N ALA A 323 16.19 14.70 20.15
CA ALA A 323 15.22 15.70 19.71
C ALA A 323 13.78 15.21 19.86
N GLU A 324 13.50 13.94 19.51
CA GLU A 324 12.20 13.31 19.70
C GLU A 324 11.82 13.17 21.19
N PHE A 325 12.74 12.70 22.02
CA PHE A 325 12.52 12.58 23.46
C PHE A 325 12.19 13.93 24.11
N LEU A 326 12.96 14.97 23.78
CA LEU A 326 12.71 16.33 24.24
C LEU A 326 11.37 16.86 23.72
N TYR A 327 11.00 16.56 22.47
CA TYR A 327 9.70 16.94 21.91
C TYR A 327 8.53 16.25 22.62
N LYS A 328 8.64 14.96 22.95
CA LYS A 328 7.62 14.25 23.75
C LYS A 328 7.48 14.88 25.14
N ASN A 329 8.60 15.18 25.80
CA ASN A 329 8.59 15.88 27.09
C ASN A 329 7.96 17.28 26.97
N PHE A 330 8.22 17.99 25.88
CA PHE A 330 7.59 19.26 25.57
C PHE A 330 6.08 19.12 25.38
N MET A 331 5.59 18.11 24.66
CA MET A 331 4.15 17.86 24.49
C MET A 331 3.46 17.56 25.82
N ILE A 332 4.04 16.70 26.66
CA ILE A 332 3.55 16.42 28.01
C ILE A 332 3.50 17.71 28.84
N SER A 333 4.55 18.53 28.76
CA SER A 333 4.63 19.80 29.50
C SER A 333 3.61 20.83 28.96
N LYS A 334 3.42 20.88 27.64
CA LYS A 334 2.44 21.74 26.97
C LYS A 334 1.02 21.38 27.39
N ASP A 335 0.69 20.09 27.49
CA ASP A 335 -0.64 19.66 27.93
C ASP A 335 -0.86 19.94 29.42
N LYS A 336 0.16 19.75 30.28
CA LYS A 336 0.11 20.21 31.69
C LYS A 336 -0.06 21.73 31.80
N LEU A 337 0.54 22.51 30.92
CA LEU A 337 0.35 23.97 30.89
C LEU A 337 -1.06 24.33 30.38
N LYS A 338 -1.61 23.60 29.40
CA LYS A 338 -3.00 23.78 28.96
C LYS A 338 -4.00 23.46 30.07
N THR A 339 -3.79 22.41 30.87
CA THR A 339 -4.67 22.13 32.01
C THR A 339 -4.55 23.22 33.07
N LYS A 340 -3.33 23.59 33.48
CA LYS A 340 -3.13 24.70 34.43
C LYS A 340 -3.72 26.03 33.95
N THR A 341 -3.60 26.35 32.66
CA THR A 341 -4.21 27.56 32.10
C THR A 341 -5.74 27.46 32.11
N LYS A 342 -6.32 26.30 31.78
CA LYS A 342 -7.76 26.07 31.94
C LYS A 342 -8.20 26.21 33.40
N ASP A 343 -7.48 25.61 34.35
CA ASP A 343 -7.80 25.64 35.79
C ASP A 343 -7.70 27.08 36.33
N THR A 344 -6.63 27.81 36.01
CA THR A 344 -6.48 29.22 36.42
C THR A 344 -7.51 30.14 35.79
N ILE A 345 -7.95 29.86 34.56
CA ILE A 345 -9.08 30.58 33.93
C ILE A 345 -10.38 30.22 34.67
N MET A 346 -10.58 28.95 35.01
CA MET A 346 -11.74 28.47 35.76
C MET A 346 -11.82 29.07 37.16
N GLU A 347 -10.70 29.18 37.88
CA GLU A 347 -10.62 29.82 39.20
C GLU A 347 -10.91 31.33 39.14
N LYS A 348 -10.43 32.01 38.08
CA LYS A 348 -10.58 33.46 37.94
C LYS A 348 -11.97 33.89 37.47
N TYR A 349 -12.58 33.12 36.58
CA TYR A 349 -13.81 33.50 35.90
C TYR A 349 -15.00 32.61 36.27
N GLY A 350 -14.79 31.55 37.04
CA GLY A 350 -15.81 30.54 37.35
C GLY A 350 -16.12 29.66 36.14
N ASN A 351 -16.69 28.48 36.37
CA ASN A 351 -17.20 27.63 35.31
C ASN A 351 -18.70 27.85 35.16
N ALA A 352 -19.12 28.61 34.14
CA ALA A 352 -20.54 28.89 33.89
C ALA A 352 -21.36 27.64 33.52
N ALA A 353 -20.70 26.51 33.22
CA ALA A 353 -21.34 25.25 32.84
C ALA A 353 -21.47 24.25 34.00
N THR A 354 -20.82 24.49 35.15
CA THR A 354 -21.17 23.78 36.37
C THR A 354 -22.33 24.52 37.00
N ASP A 355 -23.51 23.89 37.01
CA ASP A 355 -24.58 24.25 37.93
C ASP A 355 -24.03 23.99 39.34
N GLU A 356 -23.28 24.94 39.90
CA GLU A 356 -23.01 24.90 41.32
C GLU A 356 -24.37 25.01 41.99
N ASP A 357 -24.77 23.96 42.71
CA ASP A 357 -25.92 23.97 43.59
C ASP A 357 -25.67 25.06 44.63
N ILE A 358 -26.09 26.28 44.30
CA ILE A 358 -26.06 27.43 45.19
C ILE A 358 -26.64 26.93 46.51
N PRO A 359 -25.92 27.04 47.64
CA PRO A 359 -26.36 26.47 48.89
C PRO A 359 -27.77 26.97 49.15
N ARG A 360 -28.67 26.03 49.50
CA ARG A 360 -30.13 26.26 49.49
C ARG A 360 -30.55 27.50 50.30
N GLU A 361 -29.74 27.88 51.28
CA GLU A 361 -29.88 29.09 52.09
C GLU A 361 -29.77 30.40 51.28
N LEU A 362 -28.84 30.47 50.33
CA LEU A 362 -28.69 31.60 49.41
C LEU A 362 -29.78 31.60 48.32
N LEU A 363 -30.27 30.42 47.92
CA LEU A 363 -31.34 30.28 46.94
C LEU A 363 -32.73 30.65 47.52
N LEU A 364 -32.95 30.39 48.81
CA LEU A 364 -34.20 30.70 49.51
C LEU A 364 -34.18 32.05 50.24
N GLY A 365 -33.01 32.69 50.41
CA GLY A 365 -32.86 34.01 51.03
C GLY A 365 -33.31 34.11 52.50
N GLN A 366 -33.39 32.98 53.21
CA GLN A 366 -33.83 32.95 54.62
C GLN A 366 -32.62 32.95 55.55
N SER A 367 -32.45 34.02 56.33
CA SER A 367 -31.39 34.17 57.35
C SER A 367 -31.78 33.64 58.72
N GLU A 368 -32.97 33.04 58.87
CA GLU A 368 -33.54 32.65 60.15
C GLU A 368 -33.75 31.13 60.20
N SER A 369 -33.04 30.46 61.12
CA SER A 369 -33.27 29.04 61.42
C SER A 369 -34.45 28.92 62.40
N GLN A 370 -35.57 28.39 61.93
CA GLN A 370 -36.74 28.14 62.77
C GLN A 370 -36.45 26.97 63.74
N VAL A 371 -36.35 27.28 65.04
CA VAL A 371 -36.23 26.28 66.11
C VAL A 371 -37.58 26.13 66.80
N GLU A 372 -38.21 24.96 66.62
CA GLU A 372 -39.48 24.67 67.28
C GLU A 372 -39.24 24.01 68.64
N TYR A 373 -39.78 24.63 69.69
CA TYR A 373 -39.75 24.11 71.06
C TYR A 373 -41.07 23.44 71.40
N ASP A 374 -41.01 22.26 72.01
CA ASP A 374 -42.15 21.64 72.66
C ASP A 374 -42.62 22.48 73.86
N ARG A 375 -43.83 22.24 74.36
CA ARG A 375 -44.38 22.91 75.56
C ARG A 375 -43.52 22.72 76.81
N ALA A 376 -42.61 21.73 76.79
CA ALA A 376 -41.61 21.44 77.83
C ALA A 376 -40.22 22.05 77.55
N GLY A 377 -40.06 22.88 76.52
CA GLY A 377 -38.81 23.55 76.16
C GLY A 377 -37.77 22.67 75.45
N ARG A 378 -38.14 21.48 74.96
CA ARG A 378 -37.26 20.59 74.19
C ARG A 378 -37.35 20.91 72.71
N ILE A 379 -36.21 20.96 72.03
CA ILE A 379 -36.12 21.26 70.60
C ILE A 379 -36.64 20.05 69.80
N ILE A 380 -37.66 20.23 68.96
CA ILE A 380 -38.25 19.18 68.12
C ILE A 380 -37.66 19.20 66.70
N LYS A 381 -37.44 20.41 66.15
CA LYS A 381 -36.87 20.62 64.81
C LYS A 381 -35.97 21.85 64.81
N GLY A 382 -34.86 21.77 64.06
CA GLY A 382 -34.01 22.91 63.74
C GLY A 382 -32.54 22.80 64.17
N GLN A 383 -32.13 21.75 64.89
CA GLN A 383 -30.72 21.58 65.26
C GLN A 383 -30.32 20.10 65.21
N GLU A 384 -29.29 19.78 64.42
CA GLU A 384 -28.72 18.42 64.36
C GLU A 384 -28.18 18.04 65.75
N MET A 385 -28.62 16.90 66.28
CA MET A 385 -28.21 16.45 67.60
C MET A 385 -26.71 16.10 67.58
N ALA A 386 -25.89 16.91 68.24
CA ALA A 386 -24.48 16.57 68.48
C ALA A 386 -24.40 15.33 69.37
N ILE A 387 -23.74 14.28 68.87
CA ILE A 387 -23.51 13.03 69.61
C ILE A 387 -22.62 13.35 70.83
N PRO A 388 -23.03 13.02 72.07
CA PRO A 388 -22.24 13.32 73.26
C PRO A 388 -20.96 12.47 73.28
N ARG A 389 -19.80 13.13 73.39
CA ARG A 389 -18.50 12.47 73.64
C ARG A 389 -18.47 11.92 75.06
N SER A 390 -17.87 10.74 75.26
CA SER A 390 -17.79 10.14 76.60
C SER A 390 -16.80 10.88 77.52
N LYS A 391 -16.82 10.54 78.82
CA LYS A 391 -15.97 11.15 79.86
C LYS A 391 -14.47 10.87 79.65
N TYR A 392 -14.12 9.90 78.81
CA TYR A 392 -12.75 9.55 78.49
C TYR A 392 -12.32 10.30 77.22
N GLU A 393 -11.03 10.65 77.14
CA GLU A 393 -10.45 11.23 75.93
C GLU A 393 -10.48 10.18 74.80
N GLU A 394 -11.55 10.21 74.01
CA GLU A 394 -11.69 9.45 72.77
C GLU A 394 -10.75 10.04 71.70
N ASP A 395 -10.33 9.23 70.74
CA ASP A 395 -9.47 9.65 69.61
C ASP A 395 -8.06 10.15 69.97
N ILE A 396 -7.46 9.68 71.09
CA ILE A 396 -6.02 9.85 71.30
C ILE A 396 -5.28 8.83 70.43
N TYR A 397 -4.62 9.34 69.38
CA TYR A 397 -3.74 8.55 68.54
C TYR A 397 -2.27 8.78 68.90
N PRO A 398 -1.64 7.93 69.73
CA PRO A 398 -0.22 8.06 70.02
C PRO A 398 0.61 7.81 68.76
N ASN A 399 1.70 8.57 68.56
CA ASN A 399 2.74 8.33 67.54
C ASN A 399 2.26 8.20 66.08
N ASN A 400 1.36 9.11 65.65
CA ASN A 400 0.88 9.27 64.26
C ASN A 400 0.13 8.05 63.69
N HIS A 401 -0.51 7.27 64.55
CA HIS A 401 -1.49 6.26 64.11
C HIS A 401 -2.82 6.94 63.77
N THR A 402 -3.66 6.31 62.94
CA THR A 402 -5.04 6.80 62.66
C THR A 402 -6.11 5.98 63.39
N THR A 403 -5.68 4.98 64.16
CA THR A 403 -6.55 4.05 64.88
C THR A 403 -6.00 3.78 66.27
N VAL A 404 -6.88 3.52 67.24
CA VAL A 404 -6.50 3.25 68.63
C VAL A 404 -5.83 1.87 68.75
N TRP A 405 -4.93 1.71 69.72
CA TRP A 405 -4.33 0.41 70.06
C TRP A 405 -5.40 -0.61 70.44
N GLY A 406 -5.37 -1.80 69.83
CA GLY A 406 -6.40 -2.84 70.00
C GLY A 406 -7.48 -2.84 68.92
N SER A 407 -7.37 -1.94 67.92
CA SER A 407 -8.22 -1.95 66.72
C SER A 407 -7.94 -3.09 65.75
N TRP A 408 -6.83 -3.83 65.95
CA TRP A 408 -6.43 -4.99 65.13
C TRP A 408 -5.99 -6.16 66.02
N TRP A 409 -6.29 -7.38 65.60
CA TRP A 409 -5.96 -8.62 66.33
C TRP A 409 -5.47 -9.69 65.36
N LYS A 410 -4.31 -10.28 65.64
CA LYS A 410 -3.77 -11.43 64.89
C LYS A 410 -2.85 -12.25 65.80
N ASP A 411 -2.94 -13.58 65.72
CA ASP A 411 -2.09 -14.55 66.43
C ASP A 411 -1.91 -14.26 67.94
N HIS A 412 -3.01 -14.06 68.67
CA HIS A 412 -3.04 -13.76 70.11
C HIS A 412 -2.39 -12.42 70.53
N GLN A 413 -2.15 -11.51 69.58
CA GLN A 413 -1.60 -10.18 69.85
C GLN A 413 -2.51 -9.06 69.32
N TRP A 414 -2.64 -8.00 70.13
CA TRP A 414 -3.33 -6.77 69.76
C TRP A 414 -2.38 -5.82 69.02
N GLY A 415 -2.91 -5.08 68.05
CA GLY A 415 -2.15 -4.12 67.28
C GLY A 415 -2.99 -2.93 66.80
N TYR A 416 -2.37 -2.09 65.98
CA TYR A 416 -3.03 -0.96 65.31
C TYR A 416 -3.56 -1.38 63.93
N LYS A 417 -4.80 -1.02 63.59
CA LYS A 417 -5.40 -1.32 62.27
C LYS A 417 -4.71 -0.59 61.12
N CYS A 418 -4.22 0.63 61.35
CA CYS A 418 -3.59 1.45 60.32
C CYS A 418 -2.25 0.89 59.80
N CYS A 419 -1.47 0.27 60.67
CA CYS A 419 -0.11 -0.17 60.37
C CYS A 419 0.13 -1.67 60.61
N LYS A 420 -0.86 -2.41 61.12
CA LYS A 420 -0.80 -3.82 61.55
C LYS A 420 0.35 -4.15 62.54
N GLN A 421 0.96 -3.14 63.15
CA GLN A 421 2.04 -3.31 64.12
C GLN A 421 1.48 -3.83 65.45
N MET A 422 2.18 -4.80 66.04
CA MET A 422 1.84 -5.47 67.30
C MET A 422 2.66 -4.96 68.50
N ILE A 423 3.36 -3.83 68.35
CA ILE A 423 4.12 -3.19 69.45
C ILE A 423 3.40 -1.91 69.88
N ARG A 424 3.06 -1.81 71.17
CA ARG A 424 2.39 -0.63 71.73
C ARG A 424 3.35 0.57 71.70
N ASN A 425 2.87 1.71 71.24
CA ASN A 425 3.63 2.98 71.07
C ASN A 425 4.73 2.99 69.99
N SER A 426 4.72 2.08 69.01
CA SER A 426 5.57 2.25 67.82
C SER A 426 5.10 3.43 66.95
N TYR A 427 5.97 4.00 66.11
CA TYR A 427 5.57 4.97 65.09
C TYR A 427 4.85 4.27 63.93
N CYS A 428 3.78 4.87 63.41
CA CYS A 428 3.06 4.30 62.27
C CYS A 428 3.91 4.39 60.99
N LEU A 429 4.11 3.25 60.33
CA LEU A 429 4.82 3.11 59.05
C LEU A 429 3.90 3.21 57.81
N GLY A 430 2.62 3.54 58.01
CA GLY A 430 1.58 3.52 56.98
C GLY A 430 1.45 2.18 56.25
N ILE A 431 1.11 2.28 54.96
CA ILE A 431 0.95 1.14 54.03
C ILE A 431 2.28 0.38 53.84
N ALA A 432 3.42 1.09 53.85
CA ALA A 432 4.74 0.48 53.71
C ALA A 432 5.07 -0.52 54.84
N GLY A 433 4.52 -0.32 56.04
CA GLY A 433 4.66 -1.29 57.14
C GLY A 433 3.90 -2.60 56.91
N ILE A 434 2.81 -2.56 56.14
CA ILE A 434 2.01 -3.74 55.79
C ILE A 434 2.75 -4.55 54.71
N GLU A 435 3.23 -3.86 53.68
CA GLU A 435 4.01 -4.47 52.59
C GLU A 435 5.28 -5.13 53.12
N ALA A 436 6.06 -4.44 53.96
CA ALA A 436 7.26 -5.00 54.57
C ALA A 436 6.98 -6.22 55.48
N ALA A 437 5.82 -6.27 56.15
CA ALA A 437 5.43 -7.41 56.97
C ALA A 437 5.01 -8.63 56.12
N GLU A 438 4.37 -8.39 54.97
CA GLU A 438 4.01 -9.44 54.01
C GLU A 438 5.26 -10.00 53.31
N GLU A 439 6.17 -9.13 52.89
CA GLU A 439 7.48 -9.51 52.34
C GLU A 439 8.31 -10.33 53.33
N ALA A 440 8.33 -9.95 54.62
CA ALA A 440 9.03 -10.71 55.65
C ALA A 440 8.44 -12.13 55.83
N ILE A 441 7.12 -12.28 55.74
CA ILE A 441 6.44 -13.57 55.81
C ILE A 441 6.79 -14.41 54.57
N ASP A 442 6.81 -13.81 53.39
CA ASP A 442 7.14 -14.51 52.15
C ASP A 442 8.63 -14.89 52.09
N HIS A 443 9.53 -14.07 52.63
CA HIS A 443 10.93 -14.46 52.85
C HIS A 443 11.07 -15.62 53.84
N MET A 444 10.27 -15.66 54.91
CA MET A 444 10.28 -16.76 55.86
C MET A 444 9.78 -18.06 55.20
N LYS A 445 8.70 -18.01 54.41
CA LYS A 445 8.22 -19.14 53.61
C LYS A 445 9.26 -19.60 52.59
N ALA A 446 9.92 -18.67 51.89
CA ALA A 446 10.96 -19.00 50.93
C ALA A 446 12.18 -19.66 51.59
N ASN A 447 12.54 -19.25 52.80
CA ASN A 447 13.59 -19.89 53.58
C ASN A 447 13.19 -21.28 54.08
N ILE A 448 11.93 -21.48 54.47
CA ILE A 448 11.39 -22.79 54.83
C ILE A 448 11.41 -23.72 53.61
N ALA A 449 10.93 -23.26 52.45
CA ALA A 449 10.97 -24.04 51.20
C ALA A 449 12.41 -24.38 50.76
N ARG A 450 13.36 -23.45 50.95
CA ARG A 450 14.79 -23.74 50.73
C ARG A 450 15.31 -24.79 51.70
N LYS A 451 14.89 -24.74 52.97
CA LYS A 451 15.31 -25.70 53.98
C LYS A 451 14.71 -27.09 53.72
N GLU A 452 13.45 -27.17 53.34
CA GLU A 452 12.76 -28.39 52.91
C GLU A 452 13.44 -28.99 51.66
N ALA A 453 13.80 -28.16 50.68
CA ALA A 453 14.56 -28.60 49.50
C ALA A 453 15.97 -29.12 49.84
N THR A 454 16.55 -28.72 50.98
CA THR A 454 17.84 -29.25 51.48
C THR A 454 17.70 -30.44 52.43
N GLU A 455 16.54 -30.63 53.07
CA GLU A 455 16.30 -31.73 54.01
C GLU A 455 15.74 -33.01 53.33
N GLU A 456 15.39 -32.99 52.03
CA GLU A 456 15.06 -34.18 51.22
C GLU A 456 16.24 -34.80 50.44
N VAL A 457 17.42 -34.87 51.06
CA VAL A 457 18.45 -35.85 50.65
C VAL A 457 19.00 -36.53 51.91
N PRO A 458 18.46 -37.69 52.33
CA PRO A 458 19.13 -38.50 53.33
C PRO A 458 20.44 -39.03 52.74
N VAL A 459 21.56 -38.73 53.41
CA VAL A 459 22.87 -39.33 53.13
C VAL A 459 22.75 -40.84 53.42
N ALA A 460 22.46 -41.62 52.38
CA ALA A 460 22.58 -43.06 52.39
C ALA A 460 24.08 -43.41 52.38
N ALA A 461 24.51 -44.08 53.44
CA ALA A 461 25.84 -44.70 53.50
C ALA A 461 25.97 -45.71 52.34
N GLU A 462 26.91 -45.46 51.43
CA GLU A 462 27.24 -46.39 50.36
C GLU A 462 27.97 -47.62 50.94
N GLU A 463 27.29 -48.76 50.91
CA GLU A 463 27.90 -50.07 51.10
C GLU A 463 28.86 -50.37 49.93
N LYS A 464 30.16 -50.47 50.23
CA LYS A 464 31.16 -50.96 49.29
C LYS A 464 30.90 -52.43 48.96
N LYS A 465 30.51 -52.74 47.74
CA LYS A 465 30.52 -54.11 47.22
C LYS A 465 31.92 -54.43 46.68
N LEU A 466 32.63 -55.34 47.36
CA LEU A 466 33.84 -55.97 46.83
C LEU A 466 33.46 -56.90 45.67
N ALA A 467 34.12 -56.75 44.53
CA ALA A 467 34.10 -57.75 43.47
C ALA A 467 34.82 -59.02 43.97
N PRO A 468 34.21 -60.21 43.83
CA PRO A 468 34.86 -61.46 44.16
C PRO A 468 35.78 -61.85 42.99
N TRP A 469 37.07 -61.95 43.28
CA TRP A 469 38.05 -62.79 42.58
C TRP A 469 38.80 -62.18 41.36
N GLY A 470 40.14 -62.24 41.44
CA GLY A 470 41.00 -62.57 40.30
C GLY A 470 41.71 -61.44 39.54
N THR A 471 42.86 -60.99 40.07
CA THR A 471 44.04 -60.38 39.39
C THR A 471 44.00 -58.89 38.96
N ASP A 472 44.84 -58.13 39.68
CA ASP A 472 45.56 -56.88 39.38
C ASP A 472 44.82 -55.75 38.64
N VAL A 473 44.05 -54.97 39.40
CA VAL A 473 43.66 -53.59 39.07
C VAL A 473 44.08 -52.70 40.25
N PRO A 474 44.78 -51.56 40.04
CA PRO A 474 45.14 -50.64 41.11
C PRO A 474 43.91 -50.17 41.90
N GLU A 475 43.95 -50.24 43.24
CA GLU A 475 42.82 -50.02 44.15
C GLU A 475 42.22 -48.59 44.18
N ASP A 476 42.69 -47.66 43.35
CA ASP A 476 42.28 -46.24 43.36
C ASP A 476 41.74 -45.72 41.99
N GLN A 477 41.18 -46.59 41.14
CA GLN A 477 40.56 -46.14 39.90
C GLN A 477 39.05 -45.89 40.07
N VAL A 478 38.68 -44.64 40.30
CA VAL A 478 37.28 -44.17 40.32
C VAL A 478 36.76 -44.12 38.89
N LEU A 479 35.89 -45.06 38.53
CA LEU A 479 35.24 -45.09 37.21
C LEU A 479 33.99 -44.22 37.24
N ASP A 480 33.85 -43.33 36.25
CA ASP A 480 32.70 -42.44 36.15
C ASP A 480 31.46 -43.21 35.66
N PRO A 481 30.35 -43.29 36.44
CA PRO A 481 29.18 -44.12 36.09
C PRO A 481 28.49 -43.64 34.81
N LYS A 482 28.60 -42.36 34.48
CA LYS A 482 28.07 -41.80 33.23
C LYS A 482 28.84 -42.28 32.01
N ARG A 483 30.17 -42.38 32.12
CA ARG A 483 31.05 -42.80 31.02
C ARG A 483 30.97 -44.30 30.80
N LEU A 484 30.89 -45.10 31.87
CA LEU A 484 30.66 -46.54 31.78
C LEU A 484 29.31 -46.86 31.11
N ASN A 485 28.25 -46.15 31.45
CA ASN A 485 26.95 -46.31 30.78
C ASN A 485 26.99 -45.90 29.31
N GLU A 486 27.74 -44.85 28.95
CA GLU A 486 27.94 -44.47 27.55
C GLU A 486 28.73 -45.53 26.78
N ALA A 487 29.77 -46.10 27.38
CA ALA A 487 30.55 -47.21 26.83
C ALA A 487 29.69 -48.48 26.62
N LEU A 488 28.83 -48.82 27.59
CA LEU A 488 27.87 -49.93 27.47
C LEU A 488 26.89 -49.73 26.31
N ARG A 489 26.34 -48.50 26.16
CA ARG A 489 25.46 -48.15 25.02
C ARG A 489 26.20 -48.24 23.69
N LYS A 490 27.42 -47.71 23.59
CA LYS A 490 28.26 -47.86 22.39
C LYS A 490 28.52 -49.33 22.05
N PHE A 491 28.70 -50.18 23.06
CA PHE A 491 28.85 -51.62 22.86
C PHE A 491 27.56 -52.29 22.37
N ASP A 492 26.38 -51.88 22.86
CA ASP A 492 25.07 -52.39 22.37
C ASP A 492 24.78 -51.93 20.94
N ASP A 493 25.04 -50.66 20.64
CA ASP A 493 24.83 -50.07 19.32
C ASP A 493 25.75 -50.71 18.26
N ASN A 494 26.95 -51.16 18.63
CA ASN A 494 27.85 -51.92 17.75
C ASN A 494 27.45 -53.39 17.58
N LEU A 495 26.73 -53.99 18.55
CA LEU A 495 26.33 -55.40 18.52
C LEU A 495 24.98 -55.61 17.81
N LEU A 496 24.08 -54.62 17.86
CA LEU A 496 22.85 -54.57 17.08
C LEU A 496 23.08 -53.79 15.77
N GLY A 497 23.40 -54.52 14.70
CA GLY A 497 23.43 -53.97 13.34
C GLY A 497 22.11 -53.26 12.96
N PRO A 498 22.16 -52.23 12.09
CA PRO A 498 21.13 -51.19 12.01
C PRO A 498 19.77 -51.69 11.48
N TYR A 499 18.74 -51.57 12.32
CA TYR A 499 17.34 -51.88 12.01
C TYR A 499 16.60 -50.61 11.51
N GLN A 500 16.56 -50.47 10.19
CA GLN A 500 15.51 -49.97 9.26
C GLN A 500 14.45 -48.90 9.67
N GLY A 501 14.67 -48.05 10.68
CA GLY A 501 13.65 -47.09 11.16
C GLY A 501 13.99 -45.60 11.13
N THR A 502 15.26 -45.20 10.97
CA THR A 502 15.69 -43.80 11.16
C THR A 502 16.62 -43.26 10.05
N MET A 503 16.59 -43.88 8.85
CA MET A 503 17.47 -43.52 7.74
C MET A 503 17.05 -42.30 6.90
N GLU A 504 15.83 -41.77 7.05
CA GLU A 504 15.36 -40.67 6.18
C GLU A 504 15.69 -39.27 6.69
N ASP A 505 15.73 -39.06 8.01
CA ASP A 505 16.02 -37.74 8.60
C ASP A 505 17.52 -37.45 8.74
N GLU A 506 18.38 -38.48 8.75
CA GLU A 506 19.84 -38.29 8.74
C GLU A 506 20.42 -38.22 7.32
N ARG A 507 19.80 -38.85 6.30
CA ARG A 507 20.17 -38.67 4.89
C ARG A 507 19.89 -37.26 4.37
N LYS A 508 18.94 -36.52 4.97
CA LYS A 508 18.68 -35.11 4.64
C LYS A 508 19.68 -34.13 5.26
N ARG A 509 20.52 -34.56 6.21
CA ARG A 509 21.54 -33.71 6.83
C ARG A 509 22.95 -33.93 6.24
N GLU A 510 23.12 -34.94 5.39
CA GLU A 510 24.42 -35.33 4.78
C GLU A 510 24.49 -35.30 3.24
N GLU A 511 23.66 -34.54 2.54
CA GLU A 511 23.96 -34.13 1.14
C GLU A 511 24.71 -32.79 1.10
N ARG A 512 25.90 -32.75 1.71
CA ARG A 512 26.92 -31.72 1.40
C ARG A 512 27.92 -32.31 0.41
N ASP A 513 28.04 -31.66 -0.75
CA ASP A 513 29.10 -31.80 -1.76
C ASP A 513 30.32 -32.65 -1.32
N GLU A 514 30.52 -33.81 -1.96
CA GLU A 514 31.66 -34.71 -1.73
C GLU A 514 33.03 -34.03 -1.94
N ARG A 515 33.07 -32.88 -2.62
CA ARG A 515 34.30 -32.06 -2.81
C ARG A 515 34.72 -31.23 -1.60
N LYS A 516 33.93 -31.20 -0.51
CA LYS A 516 34.22 -30.44 0.71
C LYS A 516 34.44 -31.32 1.96
N ARG A 517 34.50 -32.64 1.82
CA ARG A 517 34.95 -33.52 2.92
C ARG A 517 36.44 -33.26 3.19
N LYS A 518 36.75 -32.59 4.31
CA LYS A 518 38.12 -32.45 4.80
C LYS A 518 38.60 -33.83 5.22
N TYR A 519 39.58 -34.35 4.49
CA TYR A 519 40.31 -35.57 4.81
C TYR A 519 41.05 -35.37 6.12
N ASN A 520 40.45 -35.81 7.23
CA ASN A 520 41.09 -35.99 8.54
C ASN A 520 40.24 -36.98 9.34
N VAL A 521 40.32 -38.26 8.96
CA VAL A 521 39.93 -39.35 9.85
C VAL A 521 41.05 -39.47 10.89
N LYS A 522 40.83 -38.95 12.09
CA LYS A 522 41.67 -39.29 13.24
C LYS A 522 41.12 -40.59 13.81
N TRP A 523 41.86 -41.67 13.60
CA TRP A 523 41.62 -42.93 14.29
C TRP A 523 42.16 -42.77 15.71
N ASN A 524 41.27 -42.79 16.71
CA ASN A 524 41.65 -42.81 18.13
C ASN A 524 41.60 -44.26 18.58
N ASP A 525 42.77 -44.81 18.90
CA ASP A 525 42.99 -46.21 19.27
C ASP A 525 43.12 -46.40 20.80
N GLU A 526 42.77 -45.36 21.55
CA GLU A 526 42.90 -45.32 23.01
C GLU A 526 41.67 -45.97 23.65
N VAL A 527 41.79 -47.24 24.01
CA VAL A 527 40.77 -47.96 24.78
C VAL A 527 40.80 -47.47 26.23
N THR A 528 39.68 -46.93 26.72
CA THR A 528 39.58 -46.42 28.10
C THR A 528 39.36 -47.56 29.10
N ALA A 529 39.61 -47.31 30.39
CA ALA A 529 39.41 -48.31 31.43
C ALA A 529 37.93 -48.73 31.53
N GLU A 530 37.03 -47.79 31.31
CA GLU A 530 35.58 -47.98 31.24
C GLU A 530 35.18 -48.84 30.03
N ASP A 531 35.82 -48.67 28.87
CA ASP A 531 35.55 -49.49 27.68
C ASP A 531 36.01 -50.95 27.90
N MET A 532 37.15 -51.15 28.58
CA MET A 532 37.64 -52.49 28.95
C MET A 532 36.73 -53.16 29.99
N GLU A 533 36.18 -52.40 30.93
CA GLU A 533 35.24 -52.92 31.94
C GLU A 533 33.87 -53.23 31.32
N ALA A 534 33.34 -52.36 30.45
CA ALA A 534 32.13 -52.62 29.68
C ALA A 534 32.27 -53.89 28.83
N TYR A 535 33.44 -54.07 28.20
CA TYR A 535 33.77 -55.30 27.49
C TYR A 535 33.84 -56.52 28.41
N ARG A 536 34.48 -56.40 29.59
CA ARG A 536 34.54 -57.50 30.58
C ARG A 536 33.15 -57.89 31.08
N MET A 537 32.27 -56.93 31.37
CA MET A 537 30.90 -57.13 31.85
C MET A 537 30.01 -57.85 30.82
N LYS A 538 30.15 -57.53 29.52
CA LYS A 538 29.38 -58.22 28.48
C LYS A 538 29.97 -59.57 28.11
N ARG A 539 31.30 -59.73 28.17
CA ARG A 539 31.97 -61.01 27.87
C ARG A 539 31.56 -62.12 28.84
N THR A 540 31.27 -61.80 30.09
CA THR A 540 30.92 -62.78 31.15
C THR A 540 29.53 -63.42 31.02
N HIS A 541 28.71 -63.08 30.01
CA HIS A 541 27.33 -63.56 29.92
C HIS A 541 27.00 -64.40 28.68
N HIS A 542 28.01 -64.86 27.93
CA HIS A 542 27.79 -65.75 26.79
C HIS A 542 28.12 -67.23 27.07
N ASP A 543 28.94 -67.51 28.10
CA ASP A 543 29.40 -68.87 28.47
C ASP A 543 28.78 -69.41 29.77
N ASP A 544 27.77 -68.74 30.35
CA ASP A 544 27.07 -69.19 31.57
C ASP A 544 25.74 -69.91 31.24
N PRO A 545 25.65 -71.24 31.43
CA PRO A 545 24.46 -72.03 31.10
C PRO A 545 23.27 -71.82 32.04
N MET A 546 23.38 -71.02 33.11
CA MET A 546 22.27 -70.72 34.03
C MET A 546 21.50 -69.43 33.71
N LYS A 547 21.91 -68.68 32.67
CA LYS A 547 21.34 -67.37 32.33
C LYS A 547 19.86 -67.41 31.90
N ASP A 548 19.40 -68.48 31.26
CA ASP A 548 18.02 -68.60 30.78
C ASP A 548 17.00 -68.96 31.88
N PHE A 549 17.44 -69.19 33.12
CA PHE A 549 16.59 -69.63 34.24
C PHE A 549 16.34 -68.57 35.32
N LEU A 550 16.84 -67.35 35.14
CA LEU A 550 16.62 -66.22 36.04
C LEU A 550 15.77 -65.17 35.32
N ASN A 551 14.48 -65.11 35.68
CA ASN A 551 13.57 -64.05 35.26
C ASN A 551 13.86 -62.73 35.97
#